data_AF-A0AA49GFH8-F1
#
_entry.id   AF-A0AA49GFH8-F1
#
_cell.length_a   1.000
_cell.length_b   1.000
_cell.length_c   1.000
_cell.angle_alpha   90.00
_cell.angle_beta   90.00
_cell.angle_gamma   90.00
#
_symmetry.space_group_name_H-M   'P 1'
#
loop_
_entity.id
_entity.type
_entity.pdbx_description
1 polymer ?
#
loop_
_entity_poly.entity_id
_entity_poly.type
_entity_poly.pdbx_seq_one_letter_code
_entity_poly.pdbx_strand_id
1 'polypeptide(L)'
;MTISPTVDQEAQINQEIIKTLRGFLSTKNKSNYENTYWSSDDFDTYWFPYQDIYRIEDKDSISNFYQPTLLHIVDTDKENKKLIKVAYIGHNTVTEENTLKYIYNILATKSDSGVVLSNSTQYFTKDWKKIEKGSLSYVISPNKEFNEQEAEKQIKDIEKISDFFNTEPLPITYYSCTNLKELFQIKGFDYNPIMYREGGGGLSARQNIVFSANSSEFYTHEIMHLYIIAFYYSRAQLFNEGMATYFGGSRKYSYTWHKKKLKNIPYKKP
;
A
#
# COMPACT_ATOMS: atom_id res chain seq x y z
N MET A 1 -2.54 -23.84 1.04
CA MET A 1 -2.10 -23.11 2.25
C MET A 1 -1.75 -24.11 3.33
N THR A 2 -0.53 -24.05 3.85
CA THR A 2 -0.09 -24.80 5.04
C THR A 2 -0.41 -24.00 6.31
N ILE A 3 -0.47 -24.66 7.47
CA ILE A 3 -0.77 -24.02 8.75
C ILE A 3 0.37 -24.35 9.71
N SER A 4 0.92 -23.32 10.36
CA SER A 4 1.91 -23.45 11.41
C SER A 4 1.35 -24.29 12.57
N PRO A 5 2.12 -25.22 13.15
CA PRO A 5 1.65 -26.04 14.28
C PRO A 5 1.36 -25.21 15.54
N THR A 6 1.79 -23.95 15.59
CA THR A 6 1.52 -23.02 16.69
C THR A 6 0.13 -22.37 16.63
N VAL A 7 -0.61 -22.57 15.53
CA VAL A 7 -1.98 -22.06 15.40
C VAL A 7 -2.93 -23.07 16.05
N ASP A 8 -3.68 -22.62 17.06
CA ASP A 8 -4.78 -23.39 17.64
C ASP A 8 -5.88 -23.60 16.59
N GLN A 9 -6.04 -24.84 16.14
CA GLN A 9 -7.03 -25.25 15.14
C GLN A 9 -8.30 -25.83 15.79
N GLU A 10 -8.35 -25.95 17.11
CA GLU A 10 -9.52 -26.47 17.84
C GLU A 10 -10.47 -25.33 18.22
N ALA A 11 -9.96 -24.11 18.44
CA ALA A 11 -10.79 -22.94 18.66
C ALA A 11 -11.73 -22.67 17.45
N GLN A 12 -13.04 -22.64 17.71
CA GLN A 12 -14.08 -22.47 16.69
C GLN A 12 -13.86 -21.23 15.82
N ILE A 13 -13.50 -20.09 16.43
CA ILE A 13 -13.20 -18.85 15.69
C ILE A 13 -12.02 -19.03 14.73
N ASN A 14 -10.98 -19.77 15.12
CA ASN A 14 -9.82 -20.02 14.28
C ASN A 14 -10.18 -20.94 13.11
N GLN A 15 -11.02 -21.94 13.32
CA GLN A 15 -11.52 -22.81 12.25
C GLN A 15 -12.29 -21.99 11.19
N GLU A 16 -13.15 -21.07 11.63
CA GLU A 16 -13.87 -20.18 10.72
C GLU A 16 -12.92 -19.25 9.97
N ILE A 17 -11.95 -18.64 10.65
CA ILE A 17 -10.91 -17.80 10.04
C ILE A 17 -10.12 -18.59 8.99
N ILE A 18 -9.68 -19.81 9.32
CA ILE A 18 -8.91 -20.67 8.41
C ILE A 18 -9.76 -21.01 7.17
N LYS A 19 -11.04 -21.32 7.35
CA LYS A 19 -11.97 -21.60 6.24
C LYS A 19 -12.14 -20.36 5.35
N THR A 20 -12.40 -19.19 5.92
CA THR A 20 -12.53 -17.93 5.18
C THR A 20 -11.24 -17.59 4.44
N LEU A 21 -10.07 -17.74 5.08
CA LEU A 21 -8.77 -17.48 4.47
C LEU A 21 -8.48 -18.43 3.30
N ARG A 22 -8.77 -19.73 3.43
CA ARG A 22 -8.65 -20.67 2.31
C ARG A 22 -9.55 -20.28 1.14
N GLY A 23 -10.80 -19.92 1.44
CA GLY A 23 -11.76 -19.41 0.47
C GLY A 23 -11.20 -18.20 -0.28
N PHE A 24 -10.78 -17.18 0.46
CA PHE A 24 -10.17 -15.97 -0.08
C PHE A 24 -8.95 -16.26 -0.96
N LEU A 25 -7.97 -17.04 -0.48
CA LEU A 25 -6.75 -17.34 -1.24
C LEU A 25 -7.06 -18.06 -2.56
N SER A 26 -8.11 -18.89 -2.61
CA SER A 26 -8.54 -19.59 -3.82
C SER A 26 -9.28 -18.70 -4.84
N THR A 27 -9.81 -17.55 -4.41
CA THR A 27 -10.64 -16.66 -5.25
C THR A 27 -10.04 -15.28 -5.49
N LYS A 28 -9.06 -14.83 -4.69
CA LYS A 28 -8.50 -13.46 -4.73
C LYS A 28 -7.96 -13.06 -6.10
N ASN A 29 -7.50 -14.01 -6.92
CA ASN A 29 -6.95 -13.71 -8.23
C ASN A 29 -8.02 -13.65 -9.35
N LYS A 30 -9.32 -13.83 -9.03
CA LYS A 30 -10.43 -13.85 -10.02
C LYS A 30 -11.01 -12.46 -10.31
N SER A 31 -11.03 -11.57 -9.31
CA SER A 31 -11.55 -10.20 -9.42
C SER A 31 -10.77 -9.27 -8.51
N ASN A 32 -10.61 -8.03 -8.95
CA ASN A 32 -10.05 -6.93 -8.16
C ASN A 32 -11.10 -5.93 -7.66
N TYR A 33 -12.39 -6.18 -7.93
CA TYR A 33 -13.51 -5.31 -7.55
C TYR A 33 -14.47 -5.95 -6.55
N GLU A 34 -14.37 -7.26 -6.34
CA GLU A 34 -15.21 -7.99 -5.38
C GLU A 34 -14.53 -9.28 -4.93
N ASN A 35 -14.85 -9.71 -3.69
CA ASN A 35 -14.54 -11.04 -3.19
C ASN A 35 -15.46 -11.39 -2.02
N THR A 36 -16.16 -12.53 -2.08
CA THR A 36 -17.11 -12.95 -1.04
C THR A 36 -16.52 -13.10 0.36
N TYR A 37 -15.20 -13.28 0.47
CA TYR A 37 -14.50 -13.44 1.75
C TYR A 37 -13.85 -12.15 2.25
N TRP A 38 -13.96 -11.05 1.49
CA TRP A 38 -13.35 -9.76 1.79
C TRP A 38 -14.44 -8.71 2.03
N SER A 39 -14.18 -7.76 2.93
CA SER A 39 -15.14 -6.73 3.30
C SER A 39 -15.49 -5.87 2.09
N SER A 40 -16.78 -5.59 1.90
CA SER A 40 -17.23 -4.70 0.82
C SER A 40 -16.80 -3.25 1.07
N ASP A 41 -16.82 -2.79 2.33
CA ASP A 41 -16.35 -1.46 2.76
C ASP A 41 -14.92 -1.14 2.29
N ASP A 42 -14.09 -2.17 2.17
CA ASP A 42 -12.71 -2.03 1.71
C ASP A 42 -12.66 -1.62 0.23
N PHE A 43 -13.60 -2.06 -0.60
CA PHE A 43 -13.67 -1.67 -2.01
C PHE A 43 -14.18 -0.23 -2.21
N ASP A 44 -14.93 0.30 -1.24
CA ASP A 44 -15.32 1.71 -1.19
C ASP A 44 -14.14 2.62 -0.78
N THR A 45 -13.17 2.07 -0.05
CA THR A 45 -11.99 2.80 0.47
C THR A 45 -10.72 2.59 -0.36
N TYR A 46 -10.59 1.43 -1.00
CA TYR A 46 -9.46 1.06 -1.84
C TYR A 46 -9.93 0.52 -3.17
N TRP A 47 -9.37 1.02 -4.27
CA TRP A 47 -9.68 0.49 -5.61
C TRP A 47 -9.38 -1.00 -5.75
N PHE A 48 -8.35 -1.46 -5.04
CA PHE A 48 -7.93 -2.85 -5.02
C PHE A 48 -7.38 -3.22 -3.64
N PRO A 49 -8.23 -3.63 -2.69
CA PRO A 49 -7.89 -3.70 -1.27
C PRO A 49 -6.76 -4.69 -0.91
N TYR A 50 -6.57 -5.71 -1.73
CA TYR A 50 -5.56 -6.76 -1.56
C TYR A 50 -4.57 -6.82 -2.75
N GLN A 51 -4.35 -5.68 -3.42
CA GLN A 51 -3.39 -5.55 -4.52
C GLN A 51 -2.00 -6.07 -4.15
N ASP A 52 -1.56 -5.79 -2.92
CA ASP A 52 -0.24 -6.15 -2.38
C ASP A 52 0.02 -7.67 -2.37
N ILE A 53 -1.03 -8.50 -2.40
CA ILE A 53 -0.95 -9.95 -2.44
C ILE A 53 -1.64 -10.56 -3.67
N TYR A 54 -1.98 -9.75 -4.68
CA TYR A 54 -2.52 -10.25 -5.95
C TYR A 54 -1.44 -10.97 -6.77
N ARG A 55 -1.72 -12.20 -7.22
CA ARG A 55 -0.77 -13.09 -7.93
C ARG A 55 0.60 -13.23 -7.27
N ILE A 56 0.66 -13.01 -5.95
CA ILE A 56 1.88 -13.10 -5.15
C ILE A 56 2.54 -14.49 -5.24
N GLU A 57 1.74 -15.52 -5.54
CA GLU A 57 2.21 -16.89 -5.70
C GLU A 57 3.14 -17.06 -6.90
N ASP A 58 3.10 -16.16 -7.89
CA ASP A 58 3.89 -16.27 -9.11
C ASP A 58 5.33 -15.75 -8.92
N LYS A 59 6.28 -16.40 -9.59
CA LYS A 59 7.69 -15.99 -9.72
C LYS A 59 8.08 -16.01 -11.19
N ASP A 60 8.27 -14.85 -11.80
CA ASP A 60 8.57 -14.72 -13.23
C ASP A 60 7.55 -15.51 -14.07
N SER A 61 8.00 -16.53 -14.80
CA SER A 61 7.17 -17.43 -15.62
C SER A 61 6.58 -18.62 -14.85
N ILE A 62 6.98 -18.82 -13.59
CA ILE A 62 6.59 -19.95 -12.75
C ILE A 62 5.36 -19.55 -11.94
N SER A 63 4.22 -20.18 -12.22
CA SER A 63 3.02 -20.01 -11.41
C SER A 63 3.11 -20.81 -10.10
N ASN A 64 2.44 -20.33 -9.06
CA ASN A 64 2.33 -21.07 -7.79
C ASN A 64 3.68 -21.44 -7.14
N PHE A 65 4.73 -20.63 -7.32
CA PHE A 65 6.02 -20.84 -6.67
C PHE A 65 5.98 -20.50 -5.18
N TYR A 66 5.44 -19.33 -4.82
CA TYR A 66 5.35 -18.88 -3.43
C TYR A 66 4.03 -19.35 -2.80
N GLN A 67 4.11 -20.37 -1.94
CA GLN A 67 2.94 -20.95 -1.30
C GLN A 67 2.62 -20.22 0.02
N PRO A 68 1.33 -19.97 0.30
CA PRO A 68 0.91 -19.33 1.54
C PRO A 68 1.00 -20.31 2.73
N THR A 69 1.59 -19.84 3.82
CA THR A 69 1.65 -20.50 5.13
C THR A 69 1.01 -19.59 6.17
N LEU A 70 -0.06 -20.04 6.82
CA LEU A 70 -0.63 -19.34 7.97
C LEU A 70 0.33 -19.49 9.16
N LEU A 71 0.95 -18.39 9.57
CA LEU A 71 1.91 -18.37 10.67
C LEU A 71 1.20 -18.27 12.03
N HIS A 72 0.31 -17.27 12.17
CA HIS A 72 -0.37 -16.97 13.43
C HIS A 72 -1.76 -16.37 13.19
N ILE A 73 -2.64 -16.60 14.15
CA ILE A 73 -3.87 -15.82 14.36
C ILE A 73 -3.68 -15.13 15.71
N VAL A 74 -3.59 -13.81 15.71
CA VAL A 74 -3.23 -13.00 16.88
C VAL A 74 -4.45 -12.24 17.36
N ASP A 75 -4.65 -12.21 18.68
CA ASP A 75 -5.70 -11.42 19.29
C ASP A 75 -5.46 -9.92 19.07
N THR A 76 -6.56 -9.19 18.89
CA THR A 76 -6.53 -7.72 18.89
C THR A 76 -7.13 -7.20 20.20
N ASP A 77 -7.18 -5.87 20.34
CA ASP A 77 -7.92 -5.21 21.41
C ASP A 77 -9.45 -5.41 21.35
N LYS A 78 -9.96 -5.99 20.25
CA LYS A 78 -11.38 -6.32 20.08
C LYS A 78 -11.55 -7.82 19.99
N GLU A 79 -12.39 -8.40 20.85
CA GLU A 79 -12.62 -9.86 20.91
C GLU A 79 -13.06 -10.45 19.57
N ASN A 80 -13.87 -9.71 18.81
CA ASN A 80 -14.38 -10.13 17.51
C ASN A 80 -13.39 -9.88 16.35
N LYS A 81 -12.19 -9.38 16.61
CA LYS A 81 -11.17 -9.12 15.58
C LYS A 81 -9.88 -9.88 15.89
N LYS A 82 -9.33 -10.49 14.85
CA LYS A 82 -8.03 -11.18 14.89
C LYS A 82 -7.13 -10.67 13.77
N LEU A 83 -5.84 -10.58 14.04
CA LEU A 83 -4.83 -10.28 13.03
C LEU A 83 -4.20 -11.59 12.54
N ILE A 84 -4.36 -11.86 11.26
CA ILE A 84 -3.87 -13.08 10.60
C ILE A 84 -2.53 -12.79 9.95
N LYS A 85 -1.51 -13.59 10.25
CA LYS A 85 -0.18 -13.48 9.63
C LYS A 85 0.03 -14.60 8.62
N VAL A 86 0.23 -14.24 7.35
CA VAL A 86 0.47 -15.20 6.26
C VAL A 86 1.84 -14.96 5.66
N ALA A 87 2.69 -15.98 5.67
CA ALA A 87 3.95 -15.99 4.94
C ALA A 87 3.76 -16.55 3.54
N TYR A 88 4.49 -16.02 2.57
CA TYR A 88 4.56 -16.57 1.21
C TYR A 88 5.97 -17.11 0.98
N ILE A 89 6.10 -18.44 0.96
CA ILE A 89 7.38 -19.14 0.94
C ILE A 89 7.47 -19.96 -0.33
N GLY A 90 8.55 -19.77 -1.08
CA GLY A 90 8.88 -20.60 -2.23
C GLY A 90 9.95 -21.62 -1.87
N HIS A 91 9.94 -22.76 -2.56
CA HIS A 91 10.93 -23.82 -2.39
C HIS A 91 11.67 -24.02 -3.71
N ASN A 92 12.99 -23.89 -3.69
CA ASN A 92 13.83 -24.17 -4.85
C ASN A 92 14.19 -25.66 -4.85
N THR A 93 13.65 -26.42 -5.81
CA THR A 93 13.90 -27.86 -5.90
C THR A 93 15.33 -28.22 -6.32
N VAL A 94 16.12 -27.26 -6.82
CA VAL A 94 17.51 -27.49 -7.23
C VAL A 94 18.49 -27.27 -6.08
N THR A 95 18.30 -26.20 -5.30
CA THR A 95 19.15 -25.90 -4.13
C THR A 95 18.61 -26.48 -2.83
N GLU A 96 17.38 -26.99 -2.84
CA GLU A 96 16.61 -27.43 -1.66
C GLU A 96 16.35 -26.32 -0.63
N GLU A 97 16.60 -25.06 -1.01
CA GLU A 97 16.44 -23.91 -0.13
C GLU A 97 15.03 -23.33 -0.20
N ASN A 98 14.58 -22.82 0.95
CA ASN A 98 13.35 -22.03 1.04
C ASN A 98 13.66 -20.54 0.87
N THR A 99 12.80 -19.82 0.16
CA THR A 99 12.88 -18.37 -0.01
C THR A 99 11.59 -17.71 0.47
N LEU A 100 11.71 -16.86 1.49
CA LEU A 100 10.61 -16.02 1.94
C LEU A 100 10.41 -14.84 0.97
N LYS A 101 9.20 -14.71 0.43
CA LYS A 101 8.79 -13.52 -0.32
C LYS A 101 8.34 -12.43 0.64
N TYR A 102 7.15 -12.58 1.25
CA TYR A 102 6.55 -11.61 2.16
C TYR A 102 5.97 -12.31 3.41
N ILE A 103 5.82 -11.54 4.49
CA ILE A 103 4.88 -11.85 5.58
C ILE A 103 3.87 -10.72 5.63
N TYR A 104 2.59 -11.05 5.43
CA TYR A 104 1.51 -10.10 5.27
C TYR A 104 0.39 -10.33 6.30
N ASN A 105 -0.16 -9.24 6.82
CA ASN A 105 -1.15 -9.20 7.86
C ASN A 105 -2.53 -8.87 7.27
N ILE A 106 -3.52 -9.68 7.58
CA ILE A 106 -4.92 -9.51 7.17
C ILE A 106 -5.77 -9.40 8.45
N LEU A 107 -6.71 -8.47 8.48
CA LEU A 107 -7.62 -8.35 9.61
C LEU A 107 -8.86 -9.23 9.37
N ALA A 108 -9.11 -10.19 10.26
CA ALA A 108 -10.37 -10.92 10.30
C ALA A 108 -11.32 -10.27 11.31
N THR A 109 -12.58 -10.10 10.91
CA THR A 109 -13.67 -9.64 11.78
C THR A 109 -14.77 -10.69 11.78
N LYS A 110 -15.17 -11.13 12.97
CA LYS A 110 -16.31 -12.01 13.19
C LYS A 110 -17.57 -11.17 13.43
N SER A 111 -18.64 -11.54 12.74
CA SER A 111 -20.01 -11.07 12.95
C SER A 111 -20.96 -12.28 12.97
N ASP A 112 -22.25 -11.99 13.15
CA ASP A 112 -23.32 -13.01 13.11
C ASP A 112 -23.39 -13.72 11.74
N SER A 113 -23.02 -13.03 10.66
CA SER A 113 -22.99 -13.58 9.30
C SER A 113 -21.74 -14.41 8.98
N GLY A 114 -20.78 -14.49 9.91
CA GLY A 114 -19.53 -15.23 9.74
C GLY A 114 -18.28 -14.37 9.87
N VAL A 115 -17.16 -14.86 9.36
CA VAL A 115 -15.88 -14.15 9.35
C VAL A 115 -15.65 -13.52 7.98
N VAL A 116 -15.28 -12.23 7.99
CA VAL A 116 -14.85 -11.48 6.80
C VAL A 116 -13.42 -10.97 6.98
N LEU A 117 -12.66 -10.91 5.89
CA LEU A 117 -11.29 -10.39 5.84
C LEU A 117 -11.27 -8.92 5.38
N SER A 118 -10.26 -8.17 5.79
CA SER A 118 -10.09 -6.77 5.42
C SER A 118 -8.62 -6.35 5.48
N ASN A 119 -8.33 -5.23 4.83
CA ASN A 119 -7.04 -4.57 4.86
C ASN A 119 -6.72 -4.14 6.29
N SER A 120 -5.46 -4.29 6.69
CA SER A 120 -5.02 -4.02 8.06
C SER A 120 -4.55 -2.58 8.29
N THR A 121 -4.56 -1.71 7.26
CA THR A 121 -4.07 -0.32 7.36
C THR A 121 -4.79 0.48 8.44
N GLN A 122 -6.12 0.45 8.45
CA GLN A 122 -6.90 1.16 9.47
C GLN A 122 -6.65 0.61 10.88
N TYR A 123 -6.34 -0.68 11.02
CA TYR A 123 -5.98 -1.26 12.30
C TYR A 123 -4.62 -0.76 12.79
N PHE A 124 -3.60 -0.74 11.93
CA PHE A 124 -2.26 -0.27 12.30
C PHE A 124 -2.14 1.24 12.51
N THR A 125 -3.09 2.01 11.99
CA THR A 125 -3.11 3.48 12.06
C THR A 125 -4.24 4.04 12.92
N LYS A 126 -4.98 3.18 13.66
CA LYS A 126 -6.15 3.58 14.45
C LYS A 126 -5.85 4.66 15.50
N ASP A 127 -4.64 4.64 16.06
CA ASP A 127 -4.18 5.56 17.11
C ASP A 127 -3.29 6.68 16.55
N TRP A 128 -3.12 6.76 15.23
CA TRP A 128 -2.32 7.82 14.60
C TRP A 128 -3.08 9.14 14.63
N LYS A 129 -2.35 10.23 14.86
CA LYS A 129 -2.94 11.57 14.90
C LYS A 129 -3.49 11.94 13.52
N LYS A 130 -4.73 12.41 13.48
CA LYS A 130 -5.36 12.92 12.25
C LYS A 130 -5.39 14.44 12.24
N ILE A 131 -5.01 15.05 11.13
CA ILE A 131 -4.99 16.51 10.95
C ILE A 131 -5.62 16.85 9.60
N GLU A 132 -6.64 17.69 9.62
CA GLU A 132 -7.30 18.19 8.41
C GLU A 132 -6.69 19.53 7.99
N LYS A 133 -6.34 19.67 6.71
CA LYS A 133 -5.88 20.91 6.08
C LYS A 133 -6.45 20.98 4.66
N GLY A 134 -7.41 21.88 4.42
CA GLY A 134 -8.04 22.00 3.10
C GLY A 134 -8.62 20.67 2.63
N SER A 135 -8.14 20.16 1.49
CA SER A 135 -8.56 18.85 0.95
C SER A 135 -7.71 17.66 1.44
N LEU A 136 -6.76 17.87 2.34
CA LEU A 136 -5.90 16.83 2.89
C LEU A 136 -6.31 16.40 4.29
N SER A 137 -6.55 15.10 4.43
CA SER A 137 -6.67 14.40 5.72
C SER A 137 -5.37 13.67 6.00
N TYR A 138 -4.50 14.27 6.81
CA TYR A 138 -3.23 13.67 7.19
C TYR A 138 -3.41 12.63 8.30
N VAL A 139 -2.78 11.47 8.16
CA VAL A 139 -2.64 10.42 9.17
C VAL A 139 -1.16 10.34 9.54
N ILE A 140 -0.80 10.89 10.70
CA ILE A 140 0.59 11.18 11.08
C ILE A 140 1.17 10.06 11.94
N SER A 141 2.34 9.55 11.53
CA SER A 141 3.09 8.59 12.32
C SER A 141 3.34 9.12 13.74
N PRO A 142 3.16 8.30 14.78
CA PRO A 142 3.47 8.69 16.16
C PRO A 142 4.97 8.92 16.40
N ASN A 143 5.82 8.56 15.42
CA ASN A 143 7.27 8.69 15.49
C ASN A 143 7.80 10.00 14.87
N LYS A 144 6.91 10.93 14.49
CA LYS A 144 7.30 12.26 14.01
C LYS A 144 6.31 13.34 14.41
N GLU A 145 6.80 14.57 14.38
CA GLU A 145 5.97 15.76 14.48
C GLU A 145 5.43 16.17 13.11
N PHE A 146 4.24 16.76 13.11
CA PHE A 146 3.62 17.31 11.91
C PHE A 146 4.30 18.61 11.49
N ASN A 147 4.76 18.70 10.23
CA ASN A 147 5.32 19.92 9.69
C ASN A 147 4.24 20.79 9.01
N GLU A 148 3.74 21.78 9.76
CA GLU A 148 2.72 22.72 9.29
C GLU A 148 3.16 23.48 8.02
N GLN A 149 4.42 23.91 7.93
CA GLN A 149 4.91 24.67 6.78
C GLN A 149 4.94 23.82 5.49
N GLU A 150 5.28 22.54 5.62
CA GLU A 150 5.23 21.60 4.50
C GLU A 150 3.80 21.31 4.06
N ALA A 151 2.88 21.17 5.01
CA ALA A 151 1.46 20.99 4.70
C ALA A 151 0.87 22.21 3.98
N GLU A 152 1.13 23.44 4.46
CA GLU A 152 0.72 24.67 3.79
C GLU A 152 1.27 24.76 2.36
N LYS A 153 2.52 24.34 2.16
CA LYS A 153 3.13 24.27 0.82
C LYS A 153 2.42 23.23 -0.05
N GLN A 154 2.03 22.09 0.52
CA GLN A 154 1.31 21.05 -0.21
C GLN A 154 -0.06 21.54 -0.69
N ILE A 155 -0.78 22.30 0.14
CA ILE A 155 -2.07 22.91 -0.22
C ILE A 155 -1.90 23.87 -1.40
N LYS A 156 -0.90 24.76 -1.36
CA LYS A 156 -0.61 25.67 -2.48
C LYS A 156 -0.27 24.94 -3.78
N ASP A 157 0.38 23.78 -3.70
CA ASP A 157 0.65 22.98 -4.89
C ASP A 157 -0.62 22.26 -5.38
N ILE A 158 -1.48 21.78 -4.49
CA ILE A 158 -2.79 21.23 -4.84
C ILE A 158 -3.65 22.28 -5.57
N GLU A 159 -3.70 23.52 -5.08
CA GLU A 159 -4.41 24.63 -5.73
C GLU A 159 -3.95 24.83 -7.18
N LYS A 160 -2.62 24.91 -7.40
CA LYS A 160 -2.05 25.05 -8.77
C LYS A 160 -2.38 23.86 -9.67
N ILE A 161 -2.39 22.66 -9.11
CA ILE A 161 -2.73 21.44 -9.85
C ILE A 161 -4.20 21.48 -10.23
N SER A 162 -5.07 21.79 -9.27
CA SER A 162 -6.50 21.99 -9.47
C SER A 162 -6.80 23.03 -10.55
N ASP A 163 -6.12 24.18 -10.53
CA ASP A 163 -6.21 25.19 -11.58
C ASP A 163 -5.78 24.65 -12.95
N PHE A 164 -4.66 23.91 -13.01
CA PHE A 164 -4.17 23.31 -14.25
C PHE A 164 -5.16 22.32 -14.86
N PHE A 165 -5.84 21.53 -14.04
CA PHE A 165 -6.88 20.59 -14.48
C PHE A 165 -8.28 21.22 -14.57
N ASN A 166 -8.41 22.50 -14.23
CA ASN A 166 -9.69 23.21 -14.12
C ASN A 166 -10.73 22.44 -13.29
N THR A 167 -10.34 22.08 -12.06
CA THR A 167 -11.11 21.23 -11.17
C THR A 167 -10.92 21.63 -9.70
N GLU A 168 -11.85 21.21 -8.84
CA GLU A 168 -11.73 21.40 -7.40
C GLU A 168 -10.63 20.51 -6.79
N PRO A 169 -10.03 20.90 -5.65
CA PRO A 169 -9.12 20.05 -4.90
C PRO A 169 -9.70 18.67 -4.60
N LEU A 170 -8.97 17.61 -4.98
CA LEU A 170 -9.38 16.24 -4.64
C LEU A 170 -9.26 16.01 -3.13
N PRO A 171 -10.23 15.36 -2.47
CA PRO A 171 -10.09 14.95 -1.08
C PRO A 171 -9.07 13.82 -1.01
N ILE A 172 -7.98 14.01 -0.26
CA ILE A 172 -6.83 13.10 -0.24
C ILE A 172 -6.52 12.68 1.20
N THR A 173 -6.42 11.37 1.45
CA THR A 173 -5.87 10.84 2.70
C THR A 173 -4.36 10.66 2.56
N TYR A 174 -3.58 11.28 3.42
CA TYR A 174 -2.12 11.26 3.37
C TYR A 174 -1.53 10.55 4.60
N TYR A 175 -1.00 9.35 4.42
CA TYR A 175 -0.26 8.63 5.46
C TYR A 175 1.19 9.14 5.50
N SER A 176 1.52 9.95 6.51
CA SER A 176 2.84 10.54 6.72
C SER A 176 3.71 9.60 7.58
N CYS A 177 4.44 8.72 6.91
CA CYS A 177 5.37 7.79 7.56
C CYS A 177 6.79 8.37 7.55
N THR A 178 7.59 7.94 8.53
CA THR A 178 8.99 8.33 8.71
C THR A 178 9.94 7.64 7.73
N ASN A 179 9.60 6.45 7.24
CA ASN A 179 10.45 5.64 6.36
C ASN A 179 9.66 4.50 5.68
N LEU A 180 10.33 3.78 4.77
CA LEU A 180 9.73 2.66 4.04
C LEU A 180 9.29 1.53 4.97
N LYS A 181 10.04 1.23 6.04
CA LYS A 181 9.70 0.17 6.98
C LYS A 181 8.31 0.42 7.58
N GLU A 182 8.08 1.62 8.09
CA GLU A 182 6.80 2.02 8.66
C GLU A 182 5.67 2.03 7.62
N LEU A 183 5.92 2.55 6.41
CA LEU A 183 4.95 2.52 5.31
C LEU A 183 4.52 1.09 4.98
N PHE A 184 5.47 0.16 4.85
CA PHE A 184 5.14 -1.24 4.57
C PHE A 184 4.44 -1.91 5.75
N GLN A 185 4.80 -1.56 6.99
CA GLN A 185 4.12 -2.05 8.19
C GLN A 185 2.65 -1.65 8.23
N ILE A 186 2.33 -0.38 7.96
CA ILE A 186 0.91 0.04 7.92
C ILE A 186 0.17 -0.58 6.74
N LYS A 187 0.83 -0.86 5.61
CA LYS A 187 0.23 -1.64 4.51
C LYS A 187 0.05 -3.12 4.84
N GLY A 188 0.43 -3.57 6.03
CA GLY A 188 0.24 -4.93 6.50
C GLY A 188 1.45 -5.84 6.40
N PHE A 189 2.64 -5.35 6.04
CA PHE A 189 3.83 -6.20 5.94
C PHE A 189 4.61 -6.27 7.26
N ASP A 190 4.80 -7.47 7.78
CA ASP A 190 5.87 -7.72 8.76
C ASP A 190 7.22 -7.91 8.05
N TYR A 191 7.19 -8.39 6.80
CA TYR A 191 8.37 -8.55 5.97
C TYR A 191 8.05 -8.30 4.50
N ASN A 192 8.80 -7.37 3.90
CA ASN A 192 8.94 -7.15 2.47
C ASN A 192 10.40 -6.74 2.20
N PRO A 193 11.14 -7.39 1.28
CA PRO A 193 12.53 -7.05 1.00
C PRO A 193 12.77 -5.57 0.64
N ILE A 194 11.76 -4.89 0.11
CA ILE A 194 11.86 -3.47 -0.27
C ILE A 194 11.82 -2.54 0.94
N MET A 195 11.23 -2.96 2.06
CA MET A 195 11.03 -2.12 3.24
C MET A 195 12.32 -1.71 3.95
N TYR A 196 13.44 -2.39 3.64
CA TYR A 196 14.77 -2.12 4.19
C TYR A 196 15.72 -1.44 3.21
N ARG A 197 15.25 -1.05 2.02
CA ARG A 197 16.09 -0.35 1.05
C ARG A 197 16.28 1.12 1.44
N GLU A 198 17.47 1.64 1.22
CA GLU A 198 17.74 3.08 1.32
C GLU A 198 17.16 3.85 0.13
N GLY A 199 16.81 5.13 0.34
CA GLY A 199 16.34 6.02 -0.73
C GLY A 199 14.82 6.06 -0.92
N GLY A 200 14.05 5.83 0.15
CA GLY A 200 12.58 5.77 0.13
C GLY A 200 11.88 6.91 -0.64
N GLY A 201 11.00 6.49 -1.55
CA GLY A 201 9.91 7.29 -2.09
C GLY A 201 8.59 6.94 -1.39
N GLY A 202 7.49 7.44 -1.93
CA GLY A 202 6.13 7.14 -1.52
C GLY A 202 5.42 6.32 -2.58
N LEU A 203 4.18 5.97 -2.29
CA LEU A 203 3.28 5.30 -3.20
C LEU A 203 1.95 6.06 -3.15
N SER A 204 1.58 6.68 -4.26
CA SER A 204 0.17 6.99 -4.51
C SER A 204 -0.61 5.69 -4.71
N ALA A 205 -1.64 5.50 -3.91
CA ALA A 205 -2.64 4.47 -4.10
C ALA A 205 -3.88 5.11 -4.74
N ARG A 206 -4.56 4.33 -5.59
CA ARG A 206 -5.84 4.76 -6.18
C ARG A 206 -6.88 5.04 -5.07
N GLN A 207 -7.91 5.83 -5.41
CA GLN A 207 -8.91 6.40 -4.48
C GLN A 207 -8.37 7.46 -3.53
N ASN A 208 -7.51 8.35 -4.07
CA ASN A 208 -7.01 9.54 -3.37
C ASN A 208 -6.26 9.25 -2.06
N ILE A 209 -5.51 8.14 -2.01
CA ILE A 209 -4.67 7.81 -0.86
C ILE A 209 -3.21 7.99 -1.25
N VAL A 210 -2.44 8.69 -0.42
CA VAL A 210 -0.99 8.79 -0.56
C VAL A 210 -0.34 8.14 0.64
N PHE A 211 0.56 7.19 0.39
CA PHE A 211 1.48 6.65 1.38
C PHE A 211 2.84 7.30 1.19
N SER A 212 3.27 8.12 2.13
CA SER A 212 4.57 8.77 2.09
C SER A 212 5.53 8.14 3.09
N ALA A 213 6.74 7.82 2.63
CA ALA A 213 7.83 7.31 3.46
C ALA A 213 9.06 8.23 3.46
N ASN A 214 8.90 9.49 3.01
CA ASN A 214 9.97 10.47 2.94
C ASN A 214 10.10 11.33 4.21
N SER A 215 9.32 11.02 5.26
CA SER A 215 9.24 11.80 6.50
C SER A 215 8.79 13.25 6.31
N SER A 216 8.06 13.57 5.24
CA SER A 216 7.57 14.91 4.92
C SER A 216 6.05 14.94 4.75
N GLU A 217 5.44 16.09 5.03
CA GLU A 217 4.03 16.40 4.75
C GLU A 217 3.83 16.89 3.30
N PHE A 218 4.92 17.02 2.53
CA PHE A 218 4.97 17.55 1.19
C PHE A 218 5.48 16.51 0.18
N TYR A 219 4.62 16.10 -0.76
CA TYR A 219 4.93 15.15 -1.81
C TYR A 219 4.09 15.33 -3.09
N THR A 220 4.24 16.50 -3.73
CA THR A 220 3.53 16.88 -4.96
C THR A 220 3.63 15.84 -6.10
N HIS A 221 4.73 15.09 -6.20
CA HIS A 221 4.89 14.03 -7.22
C HIS A 221 3.79 12.96 -7.11
N GLU A 222 3.56 12.40 -5.91
CA GLU A 222 2.54 11.37 -5.71
C GLU A 222 1.12 11.94 -5.84
N ILE A 223 0.90 13.17 -5.39
CA ILE A 223 -0.41 13.82 -5.52
C ILE A 223 -0.76 14.05 -6.99
N MET A 224 0.20 14.43 -7.83
CA MET A 224 -0.03 14.59 -9.27
C MET A 224 -0.52 13.29 -9.93
N HIS A 225 -0.01 12.12 -9.50
CA HIS A 225 -0.51 10.83 -10.01
C HIS A 225 -2.01 10.63 -9.74
N LEU A 226 -2.53 11.12 -8.60
CA LEU A 226 -3.96 11.03 -8.28
C LEU A 226 -4.82 11.83 -9.26
N TYR A 227 -4.43 13.08 -9.54
CA TYR A 227 -5.12 13.93 -10.51
C TYR A 227 -5.08 13.34 -11.92
N ILE A 228 -3.92 12.84 -12.36
CA ILE A 228 -3.81 12.23 -13.68
C ILE A 228 -4.73 11.02 -13.80
N ILE A 229 -4.79 10.15 -12.78
CA ILE A 229 -5.69 8.99 -12.78
C ILE A 229 -7.17 9.41 -12.78
N ALA A 230 -7.51 10.49 -12.07
CA ALA A 230 -8.89 11.00 -12.00
C ALA A 230 -9.39 11.57 -13.33
N PHE A 231 -8.53 12.28 -14.08
CA PHE A 231 -8.94 13.00 -15.31
C PHE A 231 -8.54 12.30 -16.61
N TYR A 232 -7.53 11.42 -16.57
CA TYR A 232 -7.05 10.70 -17.74
C TYR A 232 -7.03 9.20 -17.48
N TYR A 233 -7.86 8.46 -18.20
CA TYR A 233 -7.83 7.00 -18.23
C TYR A 233 -6.57 6.43 -18.93
N SER A 234 -5.74 7.31 -19.50
CA SER A 234 -4.52 6.94 -20.23
C SER A 234 -3.48 6.33 -19.29
N ARG A 235 -3.15 5.06 -19.55
CA ARG A 235 -2.06 4.34 -18.88
C ARG A 235 -0.68 4.68 -19.45
N ALA A 236 -0.55 5.78 -20.19
CA ALA A 236 0.73 6.19 -20.77
C ALA A 236 1.69 6.58 -19.63
N GLN A 237 2.50 5.61 -19.19
CA GLN A 237 3.42 5.75 -18.07
C GLN A 237 4.35 6.96 -18.24
N LEU A 238 4.82 7.20 -19.47
CA LEU A 238 5.67 8.36 -19.78
C LEU A 238 4.96 9.70 -19.48
N PHE A 239 3.68 9.81 -19.80
CA PHE A 239 2.90 11.01 -19.50
C PHE A 239 2.68 11.15 -17.99
N ASN A 240 2.28 10.07 -17.32
CA ASN A 240 2.00 10.08 -15.88
C ASN A 240 3.25 10.47 -15.06
N GLU A 241 4.35 9.76 -15.27
CA GLU A 241 5.64 10.03 -14.62
C GLU A 241 6.23 11.39 -15.04
N GLY A 242 6.06 11.77 -16.31
CA GLY A 242 6.54 13.03 -16.86
C GLY A 242 5.87 14.23 -16.19
N MET A 243 4.54 14.20 -16.06
CA MET A 243 3.76 15.24 -15.38
C MET A 243 4.05 15.30 -13.88
N ALA A 244 4.11 14.15 -13.20
CA ALA A 244 4.50 14.08 -11.79
C ALA A 244 5.91 14.64 -11.56
N THR A 245 6.85 14.35 -12.47
CA THR A 245 8.22 14.89 -12.42
C THR A 245 8.25 16.39 -12.73
N TYR A 246 7.44 16.87 -13.66
CA TYR A 246 7.37 18.28 -14.02
C TYR A 246 6.91 19.15 -12.84
N PHE A 247 5.87 18.74 -12.13
CA PHE A 247 5.35 19.47 -10.96
C PHE A 247 6.11 19.18 -9.67
N GLY A 248 6.37 17.91 -9.36
CA GLY A 248 6.89 17.46 -8.08
C GLY A 248 8.38 17.13 -8.04
N GLY A 249 9.07 17.12 -9.18
CA GLY A 249 10.43 16.58 -9.27
C GLY A 249 10.47 15.06 -9.14
N SER A 250 11.64 14.46 -8.91
CA SER A 250 11.80 13.02 -8.67
C SER A 250 13.07 12.73 -7.88
N ARG A 251 13.04 11.71 -7.01
CA ARG A 251 14.18 11.22 -6.20
C ARG A 251 14.96 12.35 -5.50
N LYS A 252 14.26 13.20 -4.73
CA LYS A 252 14.78 14.40 -4.03
C LYS A 252 15.20 15.60 -4.91
N TYR A 253 15.16 15.47 -6.23
CA TYR A 253 15.58 16.53 -7.14
C TYR A 253 14.39 17.19 -7.85
N SER A 254 14.44 18.51 -8.00
CA SER A 254 13.43 19.26 -8.75
C SER A 254 13.49 18.99 -10.25
N TYR A 255 12.41 19.30 -10.96
CA TYR A 255 12.40 19.27 -12.43
C TYR A 255 13.56 20.06 -13.06
N THR A 256 13.87 21.25 -12.51
CA THR A 256 14.98 22.10 -12.99
C THR A 256 16.33 21.40 -12.89
N TRP A 257 16.56 20.63 -11.82
CA TRP A 257 17.77 19.83 -11.67
C TRP A 257 17.85 18.74 -12.75
N HIS A 258 16.75 18.01 -12.98
CA HIS A 258 16.67 16.96 -14.01
C HIS A 258 16.92 17.53 -15.40
N LYS A 259 16.30 18.67 -15.73
CA LYS A 259 16.50 19.40 -16.98
C LYS A 259 17.97 19.80 -17.18
N LYS A 260 18.65 20.27 -16.13
CA LYS A 260 20.08 20.62 -16.18
C LYS A 260 20.96 19.39 -16.42
N LYS A 261 20.66 18.26 -15.77
CA LYS A 261 21.39 17.00 -15.99
C LYS A 261 21.22 16.46 -17.40
N LEU A 262 19.99 16.47 -17.93
CA LEU A 262 19.71 16.01 -19.29
C LEU A 262 20.49 16.81 -20.35
N LYS A 263 20.58 18.14 -20.20
CA LYS A 263 21.39 19.00 -21.09
C LYS A 263 22.88 18.66 -21.11
N ASN A 264 23.39 18.09 -20.02
CA ASN A 264 24.80 17.77 -19.86
C ASN A 264 25.12 16.32 -20.25
N ILE A 265 24.15 15.53 -20.71
CA ILE A 265 24.42 14.21 -21.28
C ILE A 265 25.07 14.43 -22.65
N PRO A 266 26.35 14.04 -22.83
CA PRO A 266 27.01 14.22 -24.11
C PRO A 266 26.27 13.43 -25.18
N TYR A 267 25.88 14.11 -26.25
CA TYR A 267 25.24 13.49 -27.40
C TYR A 267 26.27 12.61 -28.11
N LYS A 268 26.35 11.32 -27.74
CA LYS A 268 27.06 10.35 -28.58
C LYS A 268 26.17 10.09 -29.79
N LYS A 269 26.57 10.61 -30.96
CA LYS A 269 25.96 10.16 -32.21
C LYS A 269 26.14 8.63 -32.31
N PRO A 270 25.08 7.88 -32.64
CA PRO A 270 25.20 6.46 -32.91
C PRO A 270 26.15 6.17 -34.07
#